data_AF-A0A600RFH3-F1
#
_entry.id   AF-A0A600RFH3-F1
#
_cell.length_a   1.000
_cell.length_b   1.000
_cell.length_c   1.000
_cell.angle_alpha   90.00
_cell.angle_beta   90.00
_cell.angle_gamma   90.00
#
_symmetry.space_group_name_H-M   'P 1'
#
loop_
_entity.id
_entity.type
_entity.pdbx_description
1 polymer ?
#
loop_
_entity_poly.entity_id
_entity_poly.type
_entity_poly.pdbx_seq_one_letter_code
_entity_poly.pdbx_strand_id
1 'polypeptide(L)'
;MELSLKNVTSYDKNKYTKISLEKRINILYGQNGAGKSTISNFFYNPADDDYRDCRCTNINNYRPLVYNTKFIEDNFFDKDVQKGIFTLSKENTEIEKEISKKREIVKTLKIKLEATKTNYQKIKDRNHDAETSCTESIWLNTEYIRNS
;
A
#
# COMPACT_ATOMS: atom_id res chain seq x y z
N MET A 1 -21.28 29.22 8.35
CA MET A 1 -20.97 28.02 7.55
C MET A 1 -22.30 27.35 7.23
N GLU A 2 -22.56 27.07 5.96
CA GLU A 2 -23.79 26.43 5.49
C GLU A 2 -23.42 25.20 4.66
N LEU A 3 -23.98 24.05 5.02
CA LEU A 3 -23.83 22.79 4.30
C LEU A 3 -25.04 22.58 3.40
N SER A 4 -24.79 22.32 2.12
CA SER A 4 -25.79 21.99 1.10
C SER A 4 -25.55 20.58 0.58
N LEU A 5 -26.53 19.69 0.77
CA LEU A 5 -26.47 18.28 0.37
C LEU A 5 -27.52 17.99 -0.70
N LYS A 6 -27.14 17.24 -1.73
CA LYS A 6 -28.01 16.84 -2.84
C LYS A 6 -27.44 15.58 -3.48
N ASN A 7 -28.34 14.70 -3.94
CA ASN A 7 -27.99 13.52 -4.74
C ASN A 7 -26.91 12.64 -4.11
N VAL A 8 -26.96 12.48 -2.79
CA VAL A 8 -26.02 11.66 -2.01
C VAL A 8 -26.79 10.83 -0.99
N THR A 9 -26.52 9.52 -0.96
CA THR A 9 -27.16 8.55 -0.05
C THR A 9 -28.69 8.71 0.06
N SER A 10 -29.19 9.22 1.19
CA SER A 10 -30.61 9.43 1.52
C SER A 10 -31.10 10.85 1.27
N TYR A 11 -30.25 11.75 0.78
CA TYR A 11 -30.63 13.12 0.41
C TYR A 11 -31.27 13.17 -0.99
N ASP A 12 -32.22 14.08 -1.16
CA ASP A 12 -33.01 14.22 -2.38
C ASP A 12 -32.13 14.45 -3.62
N LYS A 13 -32.47 13.81 -4.74
CA LYS A 13 -31.70 13.87 -5.99
C LYS A 13 -31.81 15.21 -6.70
N ASN A 14 -32.94 15.88 -6.55
CA ASN A 14 -33.31 17.06 -7.32
C ASN A 14 -33.22 18.35 -6.49
N LYS A 15 -33.44 18.26 -5.17
CA LYS A 15 -33.48 19.40 -4.25
C LYS A 15 -32.31 19.41 -3.28
N TYR A 16 -31.84 20.61 -2.97
CA TYR A 16 -30.81 20.82 -1.95
C TYR A 16 -31.43 20.81 -0.56
N THR A 17 -30.88 19.99 0.33
CA THR A 17 -31.08 20.11 1.78
C THR A 17 -29.99 21.01 2.34
N LYS A 18 -30.40 22.14 2.93
CA LYS A 18 -29.49 23.13 3.53
C LYS A 18 -29.49 23.02 5.04
N ILE A 19 -28.30 23.03 5.64
CA ILE A 19 -28.08 22.94 7.08
C ILE A 19 -27.16 24.09 7.48
N SER A 20 -27.66 24.96 8.37
CA SER A 20 -26.83 26.02 8.97
C SER A 20 -25.97 25.44 10.09
N LEU A 21 -24.66 25.70 10.03
CA LEU A 21 -23.65 25.28 11.00
C LEU A 21 -22.96 26.50 11.63
N GLU A 22 -23.70 27.58 11.85
CA GLU A 22 -23.18 28.85 12.38
C GLU A 22 -22.91 28.83 13.88
N LYS A 23 -23.54 27.91 14.62
CA LYS A 23 -23.32 27.80 16.06
C LYS A 23 -21.95 27.19 16.33
N ARG A 24 -21.33 27.60 17.44
CA ARG A 24 -20.07 27.01 17.92
C ARG A 24 -20.19 25.50 18.15
N ILE A 25 -21.35 25.04 18.62
CA ILE A 25 -21.68 23.64 18.82
C ILE A 25 -22.97 23.37 18.03
N ASN A 26 -22.92 22.39 17.12
CA ASN A 26 -24.07 21.94 16.35
C ASN A 26 -24.33 20.47 16.69
N ILE A 27 -25.56 20.14 17.11
CA ILE A 27 -25.96 18.77 17.44
C ILE A 27 -26.96 18.30 16.39
N LEU A 28 -26.59 17.28 15.63
CA LEU A 28 -27.42 16.68 14.58
C LEU A 28 -27.82 15.27 15.03
N TYR A 29 -29.12 15.01 15.17
CA TYR A 29 -29.67 13.74 15.61
C TYR A 29 -30.83 13.30 14.71
N GLY A 30 -31.16 12.01 14.74
CA GLY A 30 -32.20 11.43 13.89
C GLY A 30 -32.16 9.90 13.90
N GLN A 31 -33.14 9.27 13.26
CA GLN A 31 -33.24 7.82 13.17
C GLN A 31 -32.09 7.19 12.37
N ASN A 32 -31.93 5.87 12.47
CA ASN A 32 -31.01 5.11 11.62
C ASN A 32 -31.41 5.30 10.14
N GLY A 33 -30.43 5.52 9.27
CA GLY A 33 -30.67 5.83 7.85
C GLY A 33 -31.00 7.29 7.53
N ALA A 34 -31.18 8.18 8.52
CA ALA A 34 -31.50 9.60 8.29
C ALA A 34 -30.36 10.43 7.66
N GLY A 35 -29.25 9.83 7.24
CA GLY A 35 -28.14 10.54 6.56
C GLY A 35 -27.08 11.14 7.49
N LYS A 36 -27.13 10.89 8.80
CA LYS A 36 -26.15 11.43 9.78
C LYS A 36 -24.69 11.11 9.40
N SER A 37 -24.41 9.85 9.07
CA SER A 37 -23.06 9.42 8.67
C SER A 37 -22.62 10.02 7.33
N THR A 38 -23.56 10.37 6.46
CA THR A 38 -23.25 11.06 5.19
C THR A 38 -22.72 12.46 5.43
N ILE A 39 -23.29 13.18 6.40
CA ILE A 39 -22.77 14.50 6.80
C ILE A 39 -21.33 14.38 7.30
N SER A 40 -21.05 13.43 8.21
CA SER A 40 -19.69 13.28 8.74
C SER A 40 -18.70 12.83 7.67
N ASN A 41 -19.11 11.91 6.78
CA ASN A 41 -18.27 11.45 5.66
C ASN A 41 -17.97 12.55 4.64
N PHE A 42 -18.91 13.47 4.38
CA PHE A 42 -18.66 14.65 3.56
C PHE A 42 -17.51 15.48 4.13
N PHE A 43 -17.49 15.75 5.44
CA PHE A 43 -16.39 16.51 6.05
C PHE A 43 -15.07 15.72 6.10
N TYR A 44 -15.13 14.39 6.08
CA TYR A 44 -13.94 13.52 6.08
C TYR A 44 -13.22 13.55 4.72
N ASN A 45 -13.98 13.45 3.62
CA ASN A 45 -13.44 13.57 2.27
C ASN A 45 -14.42 14.33 1.35
N PRO A 46 -14.40 15.67 1.36
CA PRO A 46 -15.31 16.47 0.55
C PRO A 46 -15.11 16.33 -0.96
N ALA A 47 -13.95 15.80 -1.38
CA ALA A 47 -13.57 15.61 -2.78
C ALA A 47 -13.96 14.23 -3.34
N ASP A 48 -14.60 13.38 -2.54
CA ASP A 48 -15.11 12.09 -2.98
C ASP A 48 -16.26 12.30 -4.00
N ASP A 49 -16.26 11.52 -5.07
CA ASP A 49 -17.17 11.66 -6.23
C ASP A 49 -18.65 11.59 -5.82
N ASP A 50 -18.96 10.86 -4.75
CA ASP A 50 -20.31 10.76 -4.17
C ASP A 50 -20.85 12.13 -3.71
N TYR A 51 -19.97 13.09 -3.44
CA TYR A 51 -20.32 14.43 -2.96
C TYR A 51 -20.19 15.53 -4.02
N ARG A 52 -20.05 15.19 -5.30
CA ARG A 52 -19.92 16.18 -6.40
C ARG A 52 -21.03 17.24 -6.43
N ASP A 53 -22.23 16.86 -5.99
CA ASP A 53 -23.40 17.73 -5.95
C ASP A 53 -23.55 18.46 -4.60
N CYS A 54 -22.68 18.19 -3.63
CA CYS A 54 -22.69 18.76 -2.28
C CYS A 54 -21.67 19.90 -2.14
N ARG A 55 -21.97 20.87 -1.25
CA ARG A 55 -21.12 22.06 -1.04
C ARG A 55 -21.19 22.52 0.41
N CYS A 56 -20.11 23.09 0.92
CA CYS A 56 -20.11 23.73 2.23
C CYS A 56 -19.40 25.09 2.17
N THR A 57 -20.08 26.15 2.59
CA THR A 57 -19.52 27.51 2.55
C THR A 57 -18.42 27.68 3.59
N ASN A 58 -17.33 28.35 3.21
CA ASN A 58 -16.15 28.59 4.03
C ASN A 58 -15.41 27.34 4.51
N ILE A 59 -15.67 26.13 3.98
CA ILE A 59 -14.98 24.91 4.41
C ILE A 59 -13.45 24.99 4.24
N ASN A 60 -12.98 25.65 3.17
CA ASN A 60 -11.55 25.84 2.87
C ASN A 60 -10.82 26.74 3.88
N ASN A 61 -11.56 27.52 4.67
CA ASN A 61 -10.96 28.36 5.73
C ASN A 61 -10.69 27.57 7.01
N TYR A 62 -11.09 26.30 7.06
CA TYR A 62 -10.93 25.43 8.21
C TYR A 62 -10.18 24.17 7.82
N ARG A 63 -9.52 23.55 8.80
CA ARG A 63 -9.02 22.19 8.71
C ARG A 63 -9.97 21.27 9.48
N PRO A 64 -10.90 20.54 8.81
CA PRO A 64 -11.82 19.65 9.49
C PRO A 64 -11.05 18.52 10.17
N LEU A 65 -11.33 18.29 11.45
CA LEU A 65 -10.92 17.07 12.16
C LEU A 65 -12.18 16.24 12.38
N VAL A 66 -12.27 15.11 11.68
CA VAL A 66 -13.48 14.28 11.67
C VAL A 66 -13.18 12.93 12.30
N TYR A 67 -13.89 12.66 13.39
CA TYR A 67 -13.88 11.36 14.06
C TYR A 67 -15.19 10.65 13.78
N ASN A 68 -15.17 9.67 12.87
CA ASN A 68 -16.33 8.87 12.48
C ASN A 68 -15.92 7.43 12.16
N THR A 69 -16.87 6.59 11.74
CA THR A 69 -16.60 5.19 11.40
C THR A 69 -15.52 5.02 10.34
N LYS A 70 -15.54 5.80 9.25
CA LYS A 70 -14.48 5.76 8.22
C LYS A 70 -13.10 6.06 8.79
N PHE A 71 -12.98 7.07 9.66
CA PHE A 71 -11.72 7.35 10.35
C PHE A 71 -11.24 6.13 11.16
N ILE A 72 -12.15 5.44 11.86
CA ILE A 72 -11.79 4.28 12.65
C ILE A 72 -11.36 3.11 11.73
N GLU A 73 -12.11 2.85 10.66
CA GLU A 73 -11.79 1.82 9.67
C GLU A 73 -10.40 2.03 9.05
N ASP A 74 -10.14 3.23 8.51
CA ASP A 74 -8.91 3.60 7.82
C ASP A 74 -7.65 3.58 8.72
N ASN A 75 -7.84 3.71 10.04
CA ASN A 75 -6.74 3.86 10.99
C ASN A 75 -6.57 2.68 11.96
N PHE A 76 -7.62 1.90 12.24
CA PHE A 76 -7.61 0.88 13.29
C PHE A 76 -8.04 -0.52 12.84
N PHE A 77 -8.84 -0.68 11.78
CA PHE A 77 -9.34 -2.01 11.38
C PHE A 77 -8.51 -2.69 10.27
N ASP A 78 -7.99 -1.92 9.31
CA ASP A 78 -7.34 -2.49 8.09
C ASP A 78 -5.82 -2.72 8.21
N LYS A 79 -5.27 -2.77 9.42
CA LYS A 79 -3.85 -3.04 9.64
C LYS A 79 -3.66 -4.03 10.79
N ASP A 80 -2.98 -5.14 10.54
CA ASP A 80 -2.41 -6.08 11.53
C ASP A 80 -1.51 -5.40 12.58
N VAL A 81 -1.27 -4.09 12.43
CA VAL A 81 -0.47 -3.25 13.32
C VAL A 81 -1.29 -2.00 13.63
N GLN A 82 -1.71 -1.85 14.89
CA GLN A 82 -2.30 -0.61 15.38
C GLN A 82 -1.28 0.53 15.21
N LYS A 83 -1.59 1.50 14.35
CA LYS A 83 -0.74 2.67 14.13
C LYS A 83 -0.58 3.41 15.45
N GLY A 84 0.63 3.43 16.01
CA GLY A 84 0.94 4.25 17.17
C GLY A 84 0.85 5.75 16.83
N ILE A 85 0.96 6.60 17.85
CA ILE A 85 1.00 8.07 17.70
C ILE A 85 2.04 8.54 16.65
N PHE A 86 3.09 7.76 16.42
CA PHE A 86 4.17 8.06 15.47
C PHE A 86 3.94 7.54 14.04
N THR A 87 2.89 6.75 13.80
CA THR A 87 2.60 6.08 12.52
C THR A 87 1.48 6.77 11.72
N LEU A 88 0.97 7.91 12.20
CA LEU A 88 -0.22 8.60 11.67
C LEU A 88 0.03 9.54 10.48
N SER A 89 1.27 9.81 10.07
CA SER A 89 1.50 10.55 8.82
C SER A 89 1.28 9.63 7.62
N LYS A 90 0.43 10.05 6.67
CA LYS A 90 0.21 9.32 5.40
C LYS A 90 1.54 9.02 4.69
N GLU A 91 2.48 9.95 4.78
CA GLU A 91 3.87 9.80 4.32
C GLU A 91 4.57 8.55 4.90
N ASN A 92 4.43 8.29 6.20
CA ASN A 92 5.06 7.12 6.84
C ASN A 92 4.45 5.81 6.34
N THR A 93 3.15 5.78 6.02
CA THR A 93 2.50 4.58 5.48
C THR A 93 2.97 4.26 4.06
N GLU A 94 3.15 5.26 3.20
CA GLU A 94 3.68 5.06 1.85
C GLU A 94 5.14 4.57 1.89
N ILE A 95 5.95 5.16 2.78
CA ILE A 95 7.34 4.77 3.00
C ILE A 95 7.44 3.33 3.51
N GLU A 96 6.60 2.92 4.46
CA GLU A 96 6.56 1.54 4.95
C GLU A 96 6.21 0.53 3.85
N LYS A 97 5.26 0.86 2.95
CA LYS A 97 4.95 0.03 1.78
C LYS A 97 6.16 -0.11 0.85
N GLU A 98 6.84 0.99 0.57
CA GLU A 98 8.05 0.97 -0.27
C GLU A 98 9.19 0.17 0.37
N ILE A 99 9.39 0.29 1.68
CA ILE A 99 10.36 -0.54 2.42
C ILE A 99 10.00 -2.02 2.31
N SER A 100 8.72 -2.38 2.49
CA SER A 100 8.26 -3.76 2.39
C SER A 100 8.50 -4.35 0.99
N LYS A 101 8.13 -3.61 -0.07
CA LYS A 101 8.43 -4.03 -1.47
C LYS A 101 9.92 -4.22 -1.70
N LYS A 102 10.76 -3.29 -1.24
CA LYS A 102 12.22 -3.40 -1.38
C LYS A 102 12.77 -4.62 -0.65
N ARG A 103 12.24 -4.97 0.52
CA ARG A 103 12.63 -6.20 1.26
C ARG A 103 12.30 -7.47 0.48
N GLU A 104 11.13 -7.55 -0.14
CA GLU A 104 10.75 -8.70 -0.98
C GLU A 104 11.62 -8.82 -2.24
N ILE A 105 11.96 -7.69 -2.87
CA ILE A 105 12.92 -7.66 -3.99
C ILE A 105 14.28 -8.18 -3.53
N VAL A 106 14.81 -7.71 -2.40
CA VAL A 106 16.09 -8.17 -1.84
C VAL A 106 16.07 -9.67 -1.57
N LYS A 107 14.98 -10.20 -1.01
CA LYS A 107 14.81 -11.62 -0.75
C LYS A 107 14.86 -12.44 -2.05
N THR A 108 14.14 -12.00 -3.07
CA THR A 108 14.13 -12.66 -4.39
C THR A 108 15.51 -12.61 -5.06
N LEU A 109 16.20 -11.47 -4.98
CA LEU A 109 17.55 -11.33 -5.52
C LEU A 109 18.56 -12.24 -4.82
N LYS A 110 18.45 -12.40 -3.48
CA LYS A 110 19.29 -13.34 -2.73
C LYS A 110 19.08 -14.79 -3.19
N ILE A 111 17.83 -15.20 -3.38
CA ILE A 111 17.52 -16.55 -3.88
C ILE A 111 18.13 -16.77 -5.27
N LYS A 112 17.98 -15.80 -6.17
CA LYS A 112 18.57 -15.86 -7.52
C LYS A 112 20.11 -15.93 -7.46
N LEU A 113 20.73 -15.12 -6.60
CA LEU A 113 22.18 -15.09 -6.42
C LEU A 113 22.73 -16.46 -5.98
N GLU A 114 22.11 -17.09 -4.97
CA GLU A 114 22.51 -18.41 -4.49
C GLU A 114 22.34 -19.50 -5.57
N ALA A 115 21.25 -19.44 -6.34
CA ALA A 115 21.04 -20.35 -7.46
C ALA A 115 22.10 -20.20 -8.55
N THR A 116 22.41 -18.96 -8.95
CA THR A 116 23.47 -18.66 -9.94
C THR A 116 24.84 -19.11 -9.44
N LYS A 117 25.17 -18.85 -8.17
CA LYS A 117 26.44 -19.27 -7.56
C LYS A 117 26.60 -20.79 -7.56
N THR A 118 25.53 -21.51 -7.21
CA THR A 118 25.50 -22.97 -7.25
C THR A 118 25.73 -23.52 -8.67
N ASN A 119 25.08 -22.92 -9.68
CA ASN A 119 25.28 -23.32 -11.07
C ASN A 119 26.68 -23.02 -11.59
N TYR A 120 27.24 -21.85 -11.23
CA TYR A 120 28.61 -21.50 -11.57
C TYR A 120 29.60 -22.53 -11.03
N GLN A 121 29.46 -22.92 -9.76
CA GLN A 121 30.33 -23.92 -9.15
C GLN A 121 30.24 -25.27 -9.90
N LYS A 122 29.03 -25.74 -10.21
CA LYS A 122 28.84 -26.98 -10.98
C LYS A 122 29.49 -26.94 -12.36
N ILE A 123 29.42 -25.81 -13.06
CA ILE A 123 30.07 -25.64 -14.38
C ILE A 123 31.59 -25.65 -14.23
N LYS A 124 32.11 -24.97 -13.19
CA LYS A 124 33.54 -24.94 -12.89
C LYS A 124 34.08 -26.34 -12.59
N ASP A 125 33.38 -27.11 -11.76
CA ASP A 125 33.77 -28.48 -11.40
C ASP A 125 33.77 -29.38 -12.65
N ARG A 126 32.72 -29.29 -13.49
CA ARG A 126 32.65 -30.05 -14.76
C ARG A 126 33.78 -29.72 -15.72
N ASN A 127 34.16 -28.46 -15.83
CA ASN A 127 35.30 -28.07 -16.67
C ASN A 127 36.60 -28.66 -16.13
N HIS A 128 36.81 -28.64 -14.83
CA HIS A 128 37.98 -29.23 -14.20
C HIS A 128 38.03 -30.75 -14.40
N ASP A 129 36.90 -31.44 -14.23
CA ASP A 129 36.80 -32.88 -14.47
C ASP A 129 37.11 -33.22 -15.94
N ALA A 130 36.60 -32.43 -16.88
CA ALA A 130 36.87 -32.61 -18.31
C ALA A 130 38.35 -32.37 -18.68
N GLU A 131 38.97 -31.34 -18.12
CA GLU A 131 40.41 -31.07 -18.29
C GLU A 131 41.26 -32.22 -17.75
N THR A 132 40.94 -32.70 -16.56
CA THR A 132 41.65 -33.82 -15.91
C THR A 132 41.49 -35.10 -16.73
N SER A 133 40.27 -35.44 -17.14
CA SER A 133 39.99 -36.61 -17.96
C SER A 133 40.69 -36.57 -19.32
N CYS A 134 40.74 -35.40 -19.97
CA CYS A 134 41.48 -35.23 -21.22
C CYS A 134 42.99 -35.42 -21.02
N THR A 135 43.54 -34.84 -19.96
CA THR A 135 44.97 -34.95 -19.61
C THR A 135 45.35 -36.40 -19.30
N GLU A 136 44.55 -37.11 -18.50
CA GLU A 136 44.73 -38.53 -18.22
C GLU A 136 44.64 -39.38 -19.48
N SER A 137 43.69 -39.08 -20.37
CA SER A 137 43.54 -39.79 -21.65
C SER A 137 44.77 -39.60 -22.55
N ILE A 138 45.32 -38.39 -22.65
CA ILE A 138 46.55 -38.12 -23.40
C ILE A 138 47.73 -38.84 -22.73
N TRP A 139 47.81 -38.79 -21.40
CA TRP A 139 48.86 -39.45 -20.63
C TRP A 139 48.85 -40.97 -20.88
N LEU A 140 47.70 -41.64 -20.81
CA LEU A 140 47.59 -43.07 -21.06
C LEU A 140 47.93 -43.42 -22.52
N ASN A 141 47.40 -42.66 -23.48
CA ASN A 141 47.64 -42.94 -24.90
C ASN A 141 49.09 -42.72 -25.33
N THR A 142 49.87 -41.92 -24.61
CA THR A 142 51.30 -41.66 -24.92
C THR A 142 52.26 -42.59 -24.18
N GLU A 143 51.74 -43.58 -23.44
CA GLU A 143 52.55 -44.48 -22.61
C GLU A 143 53.61 -45.26 -23.40
N TYR A 144 53.27 -45.72 -24.62
CA TYR A 144 54.21 -46.44 -25.48
C TYR A 144 55.41 -45.58 -25.92
N ILE A 145 55.27 -44.26 -26.00
CA ILE A 145 56.35 -43.31 -26.34
C ILE A 145 57.25 -43.05 -25.12
N ARG A 146 56.70 -43.12 -23.91
CA ARG A 146 57.45 -42.87 -22.67
C ARG A 146 58.27 -44.08 -22.20
N ASN A 147 57.81 -45.29 -22.56
CA ASN A 147 58.42 -46.56 -22.17
C ASN A 147 59.30 -47.17 -23.28
N SER A 148 59.55 -46.44 -24.36
CA SER A 148 60.53 -46.77 -25.41
C SER A 148 61.84 -46.02 -25.22
#